data_AF-A0A645H6N3-F1
#
_entry.id   AF-A0A645H6N3-F1
#
_cell.length_a   1.000
_cell.length_b   1.000
_cell.length_c   1.000
_cell.angle_alpha   90.00
_cell.angle_beta   90.00
_cell.angle_gamma   90.00
#
_symmetry.space_group_name_H-M   'P 1'
#
loop_
_entity.id
_entity.type
_entity.pdbx_description
1 polymer ?
#
loop_
_entity_poly.entity_id
_entity_poly.type
_entity_poly.pdbx_seq_one_letter_code
_entity_poly.pdbx_strand_id
1 'polypeptide(L)' 'MDERVAAADRSLEIGDLSPLRGLVSREVMHDLEKKFERAMALKDFDVNDIDAARKYIEAYVIFFKTAEGHEDTHSHGHHH' A
#
# COMPACT_ATOMS: atom_id res chain seq x y z
N MET A 1 7.46 -3.44 15.23
CA MET A 1 6.61 -3.13 14.07
C MET A 1 6.57 -1.62 13.95
N ASP A 2 6.82 -1.08 12.76
CA ASP A 2 6.74 0.37 12.52
C ASP A 2 5.29 0.85 12.72
N GLU A 3 5.10 2.00 13.35
CA GLU A 3 3.78 2.59 13.60
C GLU A 3 2.99 2.83 12.30
N ARG A 4 3.69 3.19 11.22
CA ARG A 4 3.08 3.40 9.90
C ARG A 4 2.59 2.11 9.27
N VAL A 5 3.32 1.01 9.48
CA VAL A 5 2.93 -0.33 9.01
C VAL A 5 1.65 -0.78 9.72
N ALA A 6 1.54 -0.58 11.03
CA ALA A 6 0.32 -0.90 11.77
C ALA A 6 -0.87 -0.01 11.36
N ALA A 7 -0.63 1.27 11.10
CA ALA A 7 -1.65 2.19 10.61
C ALA A 7 -2.12 1.85 9.17
N ALA A 8 -1.21 1.41 8.30
CA ALA A 8 -1.53 0.94 6.96
C ALA A 8 -2.44 -0.29 7.01
N ASP A 9 -2.07 -1.29 7.83
CA ASP A 9 -2.88 -2.51 8.03
C ASP A 9 -4.31 -2.17 8.48
N ARG A 10 -4.42 -1.36 9.53
CA ARG A 10 -5.72 -0.88 10.03
C ARG A 10 -6.50 -0.13 8.96
N SER A 11 -5.84 0.66 8.10
CA SER A 11 -6.52 1.42 7.06
C SER A 11 -7.22 0.52 6.05
N LEU A 12 -6.59 -0.58 5.63
CA LEU A 12 -7.20 -1.59 4.76
C LEU A 12 -8.27 -2.43 5.47
N GLU A 13 -8.14 -2.64 6.76
CA GLU A 13 -9.13 -3.34 7.58
C GLU A 13 -10.44 -2.53 7.64
N ILE A 14 -10.36 -1.24 8.00
CA ILE A 14 -11.53 -0.38 8.19
C ILE A 14 -12.01 0.29 6.90
N GLY A 15 -11.23 0.22 5.82
CA GLY A 15 -11.56 0.87 4.55
C GLY A 15 -11.39 2.39 4.56
N ASP A 16 -10.50 2.94 5.39
CA ASP A 16 -10.30 4.38 5.55
C ASP A 16 -8.83 4.72 5.92
N LEU A 17 -8.28 5.78 5.32
CA LEU A 17 -6.87 6.19 5.50
C LEU A 17 -6.62 7.09 6.72
N SER A 18 -7.63 7.37 7.55
CA SER A 18 -7.46 8.19 8.76
C SER A 18 -6.34 7.71 9.70
N PRO A 19 -6.06 6.41 9.87
CA PRO A 19 -4.95 5.95 10.70
C PRO A 19 -3.57 6.45 10.25
N LEU A 20 -3.38 6.75 8.95
CA LEU A 20 -2.11 7.27 8.41
C LEU A 20 -2.01 8.79 8.50
N ARG A 21 -3.11 9.49 8.80
CA ARG A 21 -3.11 10.96 8.89
C ARG A 21 -2.19 11.43 10.02
N GLY A 22 -1.23 12.27 9.67
CA GLY A 22 -0.24 12.80 10.62
C GLY A 22 0.97 11.90 10.83
N LEU A 23 0.96 10.66 10.34
CA LEU A 23 2.11 9.75 10.36
C LEU A 23 2.99 9.87 9.10
N VAL A 24 2.41 10.34 8.00
CA VAL A 24 3.05 10.52 6.70
C VAL A 24 2.92 11.97 6.20
N SER A 25 3.78 12.36 5.25
CA SER A 25 3.68 13.67 4.59
C SER A 25 2.43 13.75 3.71
N ARG A 26 2.02 14.97 3.35
CA ARG A 26 0.86 15.18 2.46
C ARG A 26 1.05 14.56 1.08
N GLU A 27 2.29 14.56 0.58
CA GLU A 27 2.65 13.95 -0.70
C GLU A 27 2.50 12.43 -0.65
N VAL A 28 3.08 11.80 0.37
CA VAL A 28 2.95 10.37 0.61
C VAL A 28 1.48 9.98 0.82
N MET A 29 0.70 10.81 1.52
CA MET A 29 -0.74 10.59 1.71
C MET A 29 -1.50 10.53 0.38
N HIS A 30 -1.19 11.44 -0.56
CA HIS A 30 -1.83 11.44 -1.88
C HIS A 30 -1.48 10.21 -2.72
N ASP A 31 -0.24 9.73 -2.61
CA ASP A 31 0.18 8.49 -3.26
C ASP A 31 -0.46 7.25 -2.62
N LEU A 32 -0.62 7.27 -1.30
CA LEU A 32 -1.32 6.23 -0.56
C LEU A 32 -2.80 6.16 -0.94
N GLU A 33 -3.48 7.28 -1.19
CA GLU A 33 -4.88 7.30 -1.67
C GLU A 33 -5.07 6.41 -2.92
N LYS A 34 -4.23 6.59 -3.95
CA LYS A 34 -4.33 5.80 -5.19
C LYS A 34 -4.04 4.31 -4.97
N LYS A 35 -3.02 4.01 -4.16
CA LYS A 35 -2.59 2.64 -3.86
C LYS A 35 -3.63 1.92 -3.00
N PHE A 36 -4.24 2.65 -2.07
CA PHE A 36 -5.32 2.19 -1.22
C PHE A 36 -6.57 1.86 -2.04
N GLU A 37 -7.02 2.76 -2.93
CA GLU A 37 -8.15 2.50 -3.81
C GLU A 37 -7.93 1.24 -4.66
N ARG A 38 -6.72 1.05 -5.20
CA ARG A 38 -6.35 -0.16 -5.94
C ARG A 38 -6.42 -1.42 -5.07
N ALA A 39 -5.84 -1.38 -3.87
CA ALA A 39 -5.86 -2.53 -2.97
C ALA A 39 -7.30 -2.89 -2.54
N MET A 40 -8.14 -1.89 -2.26
CA MET A 40 -9.55 -2.07 -1.93
C MET A 40 -10.34 -2.67 -3.09
N ALA A 41 -10.11 -2.20 -4.31
CA ALA A 41 -10.77 -2.74 -5.51
C ALA A 41 -10.39 -4.20 -5.80
N LEU A 42 -9.22 -4.64 -5.34
CA LEU A 42 -8.72 -6.01 -5.53
C LEU A 42 -8.98 -6.93 -4.33
N LYS A 43 -9.49 -6.41 -3.20
CA LYS A 43 -9.60 -7.15 -1.93
C LYS A 43 -10.58 -8.33 -1.99
N ASP A 44 -11.69 -8.18 -2.70
CA ASP A 44 -12.72 -9.22 -2.87
C ASP A 44 -12.47 -10.09 -4.13
N PHE A 45 -11.28 -10.65 -4.25
CA PHE A 45 -10.95 -11.59 -5.30
C PHE A 45 -11.50 -13.00 -5.01
N ASP A 46 -11.73 -13.80 -6.06
CA ASP A 46 -12.03 -15.23 -5.89
C ASP A 46 -10.79 -15.95 -5.36
N VAL A 47 -10.91 -16.61 -4.20
CA VAL A 47 -9.81 -17.34 -3.55
C VAL A 47 -9.24 -18.48 -4.38
N ASN A 48 -9.98 -18.96 -5.40
CA ASN A 48 -9.50 -19.96 -6.35
C ASN A 48 -8.79 -19.34 -7.57
N ASP A 49 -8.88 -18.02 -7.74
CA ASP A 49 -8.16 -17.27 -8.77
C ASP A 49 -6.81 -16.79 -8.22
N ILE A 50 -5.78 -17.60 -8.47
CA ILE A 50 -4.41 -17.33 -8.03
C ILE A 50 -3.84 -16.04 -8.65
N ASP A 51 -4.26 -15.67 -9.86
CA ASP A 51 -3.79 -14.45 -10.50
C ASP A 51 -4.43 -13.21 -9.87
N ALA A 52 -5.70 -13.29 -9.49
CA ALA A 52 -6.36 -12.23 -8.73
C ALA A 52 -5.76 -12.10 -7.31
N ALA A 53 -5.48 -13.23 -6.65
CA ALA A 53 -4.77 -13.23 -5.36
C ALA A 53 -3.39 -12.55 -5.47
N ARG A 54 -2.62 -12.87 -6.52
CA ARG A 54 -1.31 -12.23 -6.76
C ARG A 54 -1.43 -10.72 -6.93
N LYS A 55 -2.42 -10.25 -7.71
CA LYS A 55 -2.66 -8.81 -7.91
C LYS A 55 -3.01 -8.10 -6.61
N TYR A 56 -3.82 -8.72 -5.77
CA TYR A 56 -4.15 -8.16 -4.45
C TYR A 56 -2.90 -8.06 -3.56
N ILE A 57 -2.12 -9.14 -3.45
CA ILE A 57 -0.88 -9.14 -2.65
C ILE A 57 0.12 -8.12 -3.16
N GLU A 58 0.27 -7.95 -4.48
CA GLU A 58 1.12 -6.91 -5.07
C GLU A 58 0.65 -5.51 -4.66
N ALA A 59 -0.64 -5.21 -4.79
CA ALA A 59 -1.21 -3.92 -4.39
C ALA A 59 -1.05 -3.66 -2.89
N TYR A 60 -1.26 -4.69 -2.06
CA TYR A 60 -1.03 -4.67 -0.62
C TYR A 60 0.43 -4.33 -0.29
N VAL A 61 1.39 -5.03 -0.87
CA VAL A 61 2.83 -4.79 -0.61
C VAL A 61 3.25 -3.38 -1.04
N ILE A 62 2.80 -2.90 -2.20
CA ILE A 62 3.10 -1.54 -2.69
C ILE A 62 2.55 -0.49 -1.73
N PHE A 63 1.33 -0.67 -1.24
CA PHE A 63 0.72 0.23 -0.26
C PHE A 63 1.53 0.29 1.04
N PHE A 64 1.94 -0.87 1.58
CA PHE A 64 2.74 -0.93 2.80
C PHE A 64 4.12 -0.28 2.66
N LYS A 65 4.85 -0.57 1.57
CA LYS A 65 6.17 0.04 1.33
C LYS A 65 6.09 1.57 1.25
N THR A 66 5.03 2.07 0.62
CA THR A 66 4.77 3.50 0.52
C THR A 66 4.48 4.10 1.91
N ALA A 67 3.69 3.42 2.73
CA ALA A 67 3.37 3.87 4.08
C ALA A 67 4.60 3.86 5.00
N GLU A 68 5.49 2.88 4.86
CA GLU A 68 6.75 2.80 5.60
C GLU A 68 7.68 3.98 5.28
N GLY A 69 7.49 4.64 4.13
CA GLY A 69 8.33 5.75 3.69
C GLY A 69 9.58 5.26 2.96
N HIS A 70 9.60 4.01 2.50
CA HIS A 70 10.40 3.69 1.33
C HIS A 70 9.73 4.43 0.16
N GLU A 71 10.16 5.67 -0.06
CA GLU A 71 10.11 6.24 -1.39
C GLU A 71 10.68 5.15 -2.30
N ASP A 72 9.96 4.79 -3.35
CA ASP A 72 10.59 4.20 -4.51
C ASP A 72 11.58 5.26 -5.01
N THR A 73 12.75 5.38 -4.35
CA THR A 73 13.97 5.65 -5.05
C THR A 73 14.06 4.50 -6.03
N HIS A 74 13.42 4.68 -7.17
CA HIS A 74 13.92 4.23 -8.45
C HIS A 74 15.36 4.74 -8.55
N SER A 75 16.27 4.10 -7.82
CA SER A 75 17.58 3.81 -8.36
C SER A 75 17.26 2.93 -9.57
N HIS A 76 17.02 3.60 -10.70
CA HIS A 76 17.48 3.11 -11.99
C HIS A 76 19.00 2.92 -11.87
N GLY A 77 19.40 1.85 -11.19
CA GLY A 77 20.74 1.31 -11.25
C GLY A 77 20.88 0.67 -12.62
N HIS A 78 21.13 1.50 -13.64
CA HIS A 78 21.92 1.06 -14.79
C HIS A 78 23.29 0.62 -14.26
N HIS A 79 23.53 -0.69 -14.19
CA HIS A 79 24.84 -1.35 -14.16
C HIS A 79 24.56 -2.87 -14.27
N HIS A 80 24.99 -3.63 -15.27
CA HIS A 80 26.16 -3.57 -16.15
C HIS A 80 25.89 -4.40 -17.42
#